data_AF-A0A2W4SBE9-F1
#
_entry.id   AF-A0A2W4SBE9-F1
#
_cell.length_a   1.000
_cell.length_b   1.000
_cell.length_c   1.000
_cell.angle_alpha   90.00
_cell.angle_beta   90.00
_cell.angle_gamma   90.00
#
_symmetry.space_group_name_H-M   'P 1'
#
loop_
_entity.id
_entity.type
_entity.pdbx_description
1 polymer ?
#
loop_
_entity_poly.entity_id
_entity_poly.type
_entity_poly.pdbx_seq_one_letter_code
_entity_poly.pdbx_strand_id
1 'polypeptide(L)'
;ITCIRMADPVAAIDATLAGSAFVILSHSHALDYRLTEAALQRGDAAYIGMIGSATKRSRFEAGFLRAGGRAEALAHLTCPIGGNHVDDKRPEVIAALTAAELVRSLLGKPEASREPGAKERAGHDATA
;
A
#
# COMPACT_ATOMS: atom_id res chain seq x y z
N ILE A 1 -4.26 20.81 9.01
CA ILE A 1 -4.73 20.08 7.81
C ILE A 1 -5.22 21.13 6.82
N THR A 2 -4.73 21.10 5.57
CA THR A 2 -5.15 22.04 4.53
C THR A 2 -5.93 21.26 3.46
N CYS A 3 -7.17 21.66 3.19
CA CYS A 3 -7.98 21.04 2.15
C CYS A 3 -7.83 21.83 0.85
N ILE A 4 -7.40 21.17 -0.22
CA ILE A 4 -7.20 21.79 -1.53
C ILE A 4 -8.16 21.15 -2.51
N ARG A 5 -9.00 21.97 -3.17
CA ARG A 5 -9.82 21.51 -4.29
C ARG A 5 -8.99 21.64 -5.57
N MET A 6 -8.82 20.54 -6.29
CA MET A 6 -8.02 20.47 -7.51
C MET A 6 -8.90 20.09 -8.70
N ALA A 7 -8.61 20.66 -9.87
CA ALA A 7 -9.27 20.28 -11.11
C ALA A 7 -8.77 18.91 -11.61
N ASP A 8 -7.46 18.67 -11.50
CA ASP A 8 -6.84 17.37 -11.74
C ASP A 8 -5.97 16.95 -10.55
N PRO A 9 -6.50 16.13 -9.62
CA PRO A 9 -5.73 15.64 -8.50
C PRO A 9 -4.65 14.61 -8.91
N VAL A 10 -4.72 14.02 -10.10
CA VAL A 10 -3.70 13.05 -10.56
C VAL A 10 -2.38 13.75 -10.84
N ALA A 11 -2.42 14.92 -11.50
CA ALA A 11 -1.24 15.75 -11.72
C ALA A 11 -0.55 16.22 -10.42
N ALA A 12 -1.28 16.23 -9.30
CA ALA A 12 -0.72 16.62 -8.00
C ALA A 12 0.30 15.60 -7.48
N ILE A 13 0.16 14.32 -7.87
CA ILE A 13 1.00 13.23 -7.39
C ILE A 13 2.47 13.52 -7.72
N ASP A 14 2.77 13.93 -8.95
CA ASP A 14 4.14 14.23 -9.41
C ASP A 14 4.77 15.45 -8.70
N ALA A 15 3.94 16.40 -8.26
CA ALA A 15 4.41 17.61 -7.58
C ALA A 15 4.73 17.41 -6.09
N THR A 16 4.43 16.23 -5.52
CA THR A 16 4.70 15.95 -4.10
C THR A 16 6.18 15.65 -3.83
N LEU A 17 6.61 15.75 -2.57
CA LEU A 17 7.98 15.40 -2.17
C LEU A 17 8.21 13.89 -2.26
N ALA A 18 9.44 13.47 -2.58
CA ALA A 18 9.83 12.06 -2.49
C ALA A 18 9.62 11.53 -1.07
N GLY A 19 9.24 10.25 -0.94
CA GLY A 19 8.90 9.65 0.34
C GLY A 19 7.56 10.12 0.92
N SER A 20 6.70 10.78 0.12
CA SER A 20 5.33 11.10 0.55
C SER A 20 4.47 9.83 0.69
N ALA A 21 3.43 9.91 1.53
CA ALA A 21 2.41 8.88 1.66
C ALA A 21 1.11 9.32 0.99
N PHE A 22 0.52 8.42 0.20
CA PHE A 22 -0.76 8.64 -0.48
C PHE A 22 -1.85 7.76 0.13
N VAL A 23 -2.91 8.39 0.62
CA VAL A 23 -4.13 7.73 1.07
C VAL A 23 -5.26 8.10 0.11
N ILE A 24 -5.69 7.14 -0.70
CA ILE A 24 -6.61 7.34 -1.80
C ILE A 24 -7.99 6.87 -1.37
N LEU A 25 -8.91 7.83 -1.27
CA LEU A 25 -10.30 7.62 -0.94
C LEU A 25 -11.20 8.51 -1.79
N SER A 26 -12.01 7.89 -2.64
CA SER A 26 -13.00 8.59 -3.44
C SER A 26 -14.23 7.71 -3.68
N HIS A 27 -15.29 8.31 -4.23
CA HIS A 27 -16.46 7.58 -4.71
C HIS A 27 -16.29 7.09 -6.17
N SER A 28 -15.21 7.44 -6.86
CA SER A 28 -14.99 7.13 -8.27
C SER A 28 -13.90 6.08 -8.44
N HIS A 29 -14.29 4.90 -8.93
CA HIS A 29 -13.35 3.82 -9.24
C HIS A 29 -12.32 4.23 -10.30
N ALA A 30 -12.72 5.05 -11.28
CA ALA A 30 -11.81 5.54 -12.31
C ALA A 30 -10.77 6.50 -11.73
N LEU A 31 -11.17 7.35 -10.77
CA LEU A 31 -10.25 8.27 -10.12
C LEU A 31 -9.30 7.54 -9.18
N ASP A 32 -9.81 6.63 -8.35
CA ASP A 32 -9.00 5.76 -7.48
C ASP A 32 -7.92 5.03 -8.29
N TYR A 33 -8.30 4.46 -9.45
CA TYR A 33 -7.38 3.78 -10.34
C TYR A 33 -6.27 4.71 -10.83
N ARG A 34 -6.63 5.87 -11.40
CA ARG A 34 -5.64 6.82 -11.96
C ARG A 34 -4.68 7.36 -10.89
N LEU A 35 -5.18 7.67 -9.70
CA LEU A 35 -4.35 8.12 -8.58
C LEU A 35 -3.38 7.03 -8.11
N THR A 36 -3.87 5.80 -7.99
CA THR A 36 -3.07 4.67 -7.54
C THR A 36 -2.01 4.30 -8.57
N GLU A 37 -2.38 4.28 -9.86
CA GLU A 37 -1.46 4.04 -10.97
C GLU A 37 -0.36 5.10 -11.02
N ALA A 38 -0.70 6.39 -10.95
CA ALA A 38 0.28 7.47 -10.94
C ALA A 38 1.26 7.35 -9.76
N ALA A 39 0.73 7.08 -8.56
CA ALA A 39 1.58 6.90 -7.37
C ALA A 39 2.53 5.68 -7.50
N LEU A 40 2.04 4.57 -8.05
CA LEU A 40 2.85 3.36 -8.29
C LEU A 40 3.91 3.57 -9.38
N GLN A 41 3.58 4.30 -10.44
CA GLN A 41 4.51 4.62 -11.53
C GLN A 41 5.61 5.58 -11.07
N ARG A 42 5.31 6.49 -10.13
CA ARG A 42 6.28 7.42 -9.55
C ARG A 42 7.40 6.70 -8.79
N GLY A 43 7.08 5.64 -8.05
CA GLY A 43 8.05 4.67 -7.52
C GLY A 43 8.89 5.11 -6.30
N ASP A 44 8.68 6.31 -5.75
CA ASP A 44 9.41 6.85 -4.59
C ASP A 44 8.50 7.14 -3.37
N ALA A 45 7.25 6.69 -3.40
CA ALA A 45 6.29 6.88 -2.32
C ALA A 45 6.67 6.05 -1.08
N ALA A 46 6.55 6.62 0.11
CA ALA A 46 6.72 5.85 1.34
C ALA A 46 5.53 4.91 1.59
N TYR A 47 4.33 5.27 1.11
CA TYR A 47 3.12 4.47 1.28
C TYR A 47 2.11 4.81 0.18
N ILE A 48 1.41 3.78 -0.33
CA ILE A 48 0.30 3.92 -1.26
C ILE A 48 -0.84 3.05 -0.74
N GLY A 49 -1.89 3.69 -0.24
CA GLY A 49 -3.08 3.03 0.29
C GLY A 49 -4.34 3.41 -0.46
N MET A 50 -5.17 2.45 -0.81
CA MET A 50 -6.48 2.69 -1.44
C MET A 50 -7.61 2.08 -0.60
N ILE A 51 -8.63 2.89 -0.31
CA ILE A 51 -9.86 2.42 0.35
C ILE A 51 -10.61 1.44 -0.55
N GLY A 52 -11.09 0.34 0.02
CA GLY A 52 -11.87 -0.63 -0.74
C GLY A 52 -11.94 -2.02 -0.11
N SER A 53 -11.82 -3.03 -0.96
CA SER A 53 -11.91 -4.45 -0.61
C SER A 53 -10.89 -5.25 -1.39
N ALA A 54 -10.73 -6.52 -1.04
CA ALA A 54 -9.92 -7.46 -1.83
C ALA A 54 -10.38 -7.52 -3.30
N THR A 55 -11.70 -7.46 -3.56
CA THR A 55 -12.22 -7.42 -4.93
C THR A 55 -11.79 -6.15 -5.68
N LYS A 56 -11.79 -4.98 -5.02
CA LYS A 56 -11.30 -3.74 -5.64
C LYS A 56 -9.81 -3.85 -5.97
N ARG A 57 -9.02 -4.43 -5.06
CA ARG A 57 -7.59 -4.73 -5.28
C ARG A 57 -7.39 -5.62 -6.51
N SER A 58 -8.03 -6.79 -6.58
CA SER A 58 -7.85 -7.72 -7.71
C SER A 58 -8.25 -7.10 -9.06
N ARG A 59 -9.29 -6.26 -9.08
CA ARG A 59 -9.70 -5.52 -10.29
C ARG A 59 -8.67 -4.48 -10.70
N PHE A 60 -8.11 -3.75 -9.75
CA PHE A 60 -7.02 -2.81 -9.99
C PHE A 60 -5.79 -3.53 -10.55
N GLU A 61 -5.33 -4.58 -9.88
CA GLU A 61 -4.14 -5.36 -10.29
C GLU A 61 -4.28 -5.89 -11.71
N ALA A 62 -5.42 -6.50 -12.04
CA ALA A 62 -5.68 -6.99 -13.38
C ALA A 62 -5.69 -5.87 -14.44
N GLY A 63 -6.25 -4.70 -14.11
CA GLY A 63 -6.21 -3.52 -14.99
C GLY A 63 -4.80 -2.99 -15.20
N PHE A 64 -4.06 -2.82 -14.10
CA PHE A 64 -2.71 -2.26 -14.08
C PHE A 64 -1.73 -3.11 -14.90
N LEU A 65 -1.79 -4.44 -14.74
CA LEU A 65 -0.95 -5.35 -15.53
C LEU A 65 -1.31 -5.31 -17.03
N ARG A 66 -2.61 -5.23 -17.38
CA ARG A 66 -3.03 -5.08 -18.78
C ARG A 66 -2.58 -3.76 -19.40
N ALA A 67 -2.44 -2.71 -18.60
CA ALA A 67 -1.94 -1.40 -19.03
C ALA A 67 -0.40 -1.35 -19.14
N GLY A 68 0.31 -2.45 -18.89
CA GLY A 68 1.78 -2.52 -18.94
C GLY A 68 2.47 -2.17 -17.62
N GLY A 69 1.71 -2.07 -16.52
CA GLY A 69 2.25 -1.89 -15.18
C GLY A 69 3.14 -3.06 -14.75
N ARG A 70 4.17 -2.76 -13.96
CA ARG A 70 5.13 -3.74 -13.44
C ARG A 70 4.54 -4.49 -12.24
N ALA A 71 4.53 -5.81 -12.27
CA ALA A 71 3.97 -6.63 -11.19
C ALA A 71 4.63 -6.35 -9.83
N GLU A 72 5.91 -6.01 -9.82
CA GLU A 72 6.67 -5.68 -8.62
C GLU A 72 6.18 -4.40 -7.95
N ALA A 73 5.64 -3.44 -8.74
CA ALA A 73 5.08 -2.22 -8.18
C ALA A 73 3.85 -2.51 -7.30
N LEU A 74 3.06 -3.54 -7.64
CA LEU A 74 1.86 -3.92 -6.87
C LEU A 74 2.16 -4.33 -5.42
N ALA A 75 3.40 -4.71 -5.10
CA ALA A 75 3.83 -4.98 -3.74
C ALA A 75 3.78 -3.74 -2.84
N HIS A 76 3.85 -2.53 -3.42
CA HIS A 76 3.76 -1.26 -2.70
C HIS A 76 2.33 -0.78 -2.48
N LEU A 77 1.33 -1.41 -3.12
CA LEU A 77 -0.07 -1.06 -2.94
C LEU A 77 -0.62 -1.75 -1.69
N THR A 78 -1.15 -0.96 -0.75
CA THR A 78 -2.00 -1.42 0.34
C THR A 78 -3.46 -1.25 -0.06
N CYS A 79 -4.20 -2.36 -0.16
CA CYS A 79 -5.64 -2.33 -0.40
C CYS A 79 -6.27 -3.61 0.15
N PRO A 80 -7.28 -3.52 1.03
CA PRO A 80 -7.81 -2.29 1.63
C PRO A 80 -6.83 -1.64 2.63
N ILE A 81 -6.89 -0.31 2.75
CA ILE A 81 -6.25 0.41 3.87
C ILE A 81 -6.83 -0.05 5.20
N GLY A 82 -5.98 -0.10 6.23
CA GLY A 82 -6.32 -0.68 7.53
C GLY A 82 -6.35 -2.22 7.54
N GLY A 83 -6.04 -2.86 6.41
CA GLY A 83 -5.98 -4.31 6.28
C GLY A 83 -7.32 -5.03 6.48
N ASN A 84 -7.23 -6.35 6.69
CA ASN A 84 -8.38 -7.25 6.88
C ASN A 84 -8.32 -8.03 8.19
N HIS A 85 -7.45 -7.63 9.12
CA HIS A 85 -7.26 -8.35 10.39
C HIS A 85 -8.36 -8.09 11.41
N VAL A 86 -9.15 -7.04 11.21
CA VAL A 86 -10.26 -6.64 12.07
C VAL A 86 -11.55 -6.65 11.26
N ASP A 87 -12.55 -7.40 11.74
CA ASP A 87 -13.89 -7.47 11.14
C ASP A 87 -14.84 -6.40 11.70
N ASP A 88 -14.32 -5.19 11.86
CA ASP A 88 -15.09 -4.00 12.20
C ASP A 88 -14.81 -2.95 11.11
N LYS A 89 -15.86 -2.57 10.39
CA LYS A 89 -15.79 -1.69 9.22
C LYS A 89 -16.20 -0.26 9.55
N ARG A 90 -16.35 0.10 10.83
CA ARG A 90 -16.65 1.48 11.21
C ARG A 90 -15.51 2.42 10.77
N PRO A 91 -15.82 3.65 10.30
CA PRO A 91 -14.81 4.58 9.79
C PRO A 91 -13.66 4.85 10.78
N GLU A 92 -13.96 4.98 12.07
CA GLU A 92 -12.96 5.21 13.12
C GLU A 92 -11.96 4.06 13.28
N VAL A 93 -12.40 2.80 13.08
CA VAL A 93 -11.52 1.63 13.14
C VAL A 93 -10.59 1.60 11.94
N ILE A 94 -11.14 1.80 10.74
CA ILE A 94 -10.37 1.87 9.49
C ILE A 94 -9.35 3.02 9.58
N ALA A 95 -9.76 4.19 10.07
CA ALA A 95 -8.89 5.35 10.22
C ALA A 95 -7.75 5.08 11.21
N ALA A 96 -8.02 4.45 12.36
CA ALA A 96 -6.99 4.12 13.35
C ALA A 96 -5.96 3.13 12.78
N LEU A 97 -6.41 2.09 12.08
CA LEU A 97 -5.52 1.10 11.46
C LEU A 97 -4.72 1.70 10.31
N THR A 98 -5.34 2.55 9.48
CA THR A 98 -4.66 3.29 8.42
C THR A 98 -3.61 4.24 9.00
N ALA A 99 -3.92 4.94 10.09
CA ALA A 99 -2.94 5.80 10.77
C ALA A 99 -1.74 4.99 11.27
N ALA A 100 -1.96 3.78 11.79
CA ALA A 100 -0.88 2.89 12.20
C ALA A 100 -0.01 2.44 11.01
N GLU A 101 -0.59 2.16 9.83
CA GLU A 101 0.14 1.89 8.60
C GLU A 101 1.02 3.08 8.18
N LEU A 102 0.48 4.30 8.23
CA LEU A 102 1.23 5.52 7.91
C LEU A 102 2.39 5.75 8.87
N VAL A 103 2.18 5.59 10.18
CA VAL A 103 3.24 5.73 11.19
C VAL A 103 4.38 4.76 10.91
N ARG A 104 4.08 3.48 10.62
CA ARG A 104 5.11 2.49 10.29
C ARG A 104 5.87 2.84 9.01
N SER A 105 5.17 3.35 8.00
CA SER A 105 5.77 3.61 6.69
C SER A 105 6.60 4.91 6.66
N LEU A 106 6.17 5.93 7.40
CA LEU A 106 6.83 7.24 7.42
C LEU A 106 7.88 7.38 8.53
N LEU A 107 7.68 6.72 9.67
CA LEU A 107 8.52 6.89 10.87
C LEU A 107 9.20 5.58 11.29
N GLY A 108 8.89 4.47 10.64
CA GLY A 108 9.57 3.20 10.89
C GLY A 108 11.06 3.32 10.60
N LYS A 109 11.89 2.74 11.46
CA LYS A 109 13.29 2.55 11.11
C LYS A 109 13.36 1.53 9.97
N PRO A 110 14.20 1.73 8.95
CA PRO A 110 14.47 0.66 8.00
C PRO A 110 14.96 -0.54 8.82
N GLU A 111 14.23 -1.66 8.74
CA GLU A 111 14.70 -2.92 9.33
C GLU A 111 16.06 -3.18 8.67
N ALA A 112 17.14 -3.09 9.46
CA ALA A 112 18.45 -3.52 9.04
C ALA A 112 18.25 -4.94 8.50
N SER A 113 18.62 -5.14 7.23
CA SER A 113 18.48 -6.39 6.49
C SER A 113 18.70 -7.59 7.40
N ARG A 114 17.61 -8.22 7.84
CA ARG A 114 17.69 -9.50 8.54
C ARG A 114 18.31 -10.48 7.56
N GLU A 115 19.57 -10.80 7.78
CA GLU A 115 20.22 -11.91 7.10
C GLU A 115 19.34 -13.16 7.27
N PRO A 116 19.09 -13.94 6.20
CA PRO A 116 18.30 -15.15 6.32
C PRO A 116 19.02 -16.12 7.26
N GLY A 117 18.48 -16.25 8.49
CA GLY A 117 18.99 -17.16 9.51
C GLY A 117 19.05 -18.58 8.98
N ALA A 118 20.23 -19.19 9.16
CA ALA A 118 20.54 -20.56 8.83
C ALA A 118 19.44 -21.53 9.30
N LYS A 119 19.00 -22.42 8.41
CA LYS A 119 18.19 -23.59 8.75
C LYS A 119 18.88 -24.35 9.90
N GLU A 120 18.22 -24.38 11.05
CA GLU A 120 18.51 -25.32 12.13
C GLU A 120 18.36 -26.74 11.56
N ARG A 121 19.48 -27.42 11.34
CA ARG A 121 19.51 -28.85 11.05
C ARG A 121 19.20 -29.55 12.36
N ALA A 122 17.93 -29.89 12.58
CA ALA A 122 17.56 -30.88 13.58
C ALA A 122 18.13 -32.23 13.14
N GLY A 123 19.26 -32.62 13.76
CA GLY A 123 19.78 -33.96 13.69
C GLY A 123 18.78 -34.92 14.34
N HIS A 124 18.30 -35.88 13.55
CA HIS A 124 17.62 -37.05 14.09
C HIS A 124 18.68 -38.15 14.20
N ASP A 125 19.31 -38.23 15.37
CA ASP A 125 20.13 -39.36 15.77
C ASP A 125 19.29 -40.16 16.77
N ALA A 126 18.81 -41.32 16.35
CA ALA A 126 18.12 -42.30 17.20
C ALA A 126 18.80 -43.65 16.99
N THR A 127 19.64 -43.97 17.95
CA THR A 127 20.44 -45.18 18.12
C THR A 127 19.55 -46.42 18.25
N ALA A 128 20.00 -47.52 17.63
CA ALA A 128 19.55 -48.89 17.83
C ALA A 128 20.24 -49.56 19.02
#